data_AF-A0A960WQN2-F1
#
_entry.id   AF-A0A960WQN2-F1
#
_cell.length_a   1.000
_cell.length_b   1.000
_cell.length_c   1.000
_cell.angle_alpha   90.00
_cell.angle_beta   90.00
_cell.angle_gamma   90.00
#
_symmetry.space_group_name_H-M   'P 1'
#
loop_
_entity.id
_entity.type
_entity.pdbx_description
1 polymer ?
#
loop_
_entity_poly.entity_id
_entity_poly.type
_entity_poly.pdbx_seq_one_letter_code
_entity_poly.pdbx_strand_id
1 'polypeptide(L)'
;MGSPPRSLGWFKPSPFAIPEPAWMVRANASDEPLKEFIRGQKSLWKHGVVVWGHVVRANRKLYEDGKDDCPGTFIFSATATDDEAIAELPRLVKCLHDLMNHDAPAPGWTQRELEWWEDLQNDMACHRGFRLPESWMTKCTDYKGSLLLLHRPHLPDGKILSRLLPLLVDPVSCIAQVVPVEIWPDGLAAWLANRCGFPETSSEAQSAIGDSLRFLADTIGDRTEREEAYRSVFGPIESVYHELIISPHHIDVYHFRWEPPRDEHGYVTGGMSDALQPGGGDFSRVELVLYTKEHREHYLKFLQSFARYPWQTGHPILSLDTIPLGDHAASMLGSDRFTNLTFLPGVSKAESAIHESPTLAATQTRLMTVVPLTDSEFQFKNSHPSQAFLDLLRERRFDLAFSPERPALV
;
A
#
# COMPACT_ATOMS: atom_id res chain seq x y z
N MET A 1 0.91 -31.78 -17.52
CA MET A 1 1.11 -31.95 -16.07
C MET A 1 1.40 -33.42 -15.77
N GLY A 2 2.37 -33.74 -14.91
CA GLY A 2 2.79 -35.11 -14.58
C GLY A 2 1.73 -35.90 -13.78
N SER A 3 2.02 -37.17 -13.49
CA SER A 3 1.08 -38.05 -12.76
C SER A 3 0.83 -37.55 -11.32
N PRO A 4 -0.43 -37.58 -10.83
CA PRO A 4 -0.78 -37.09 -9.49
C PRO A 4 -0.10 -37.87 -8.37
N PRO A 5 0.21 -37.24 -7.22
CA PRO A 5 0.90 -37.88 -6.12
C PRO A 5 0.08 -39.05 -5.55
N ARG A 6 0.79 -40.16 -5.28
CA ARG A 6 0.21 -41.40 -4.76
C ARG A 6 0.04 -41.30 -3.25
N SER A 7 -1.20 -40.99 -2.84
CA SER A 7 -1.76 -41.07 -1.47
C SER A 7 -1.29 -40.03 -0.43
N LEU A 8 -2.27 -39.36 0.19
CA LEU A 8 -2.13 -38.51 1.38
C LEU A 8 -2.56 -39.33 2.61
N GLY A 9 -1.68 -39.48 3.60
CA GLY A 9 -1.96 -40.25 4.83
C GLY A 9 -3.00 -39.57 5.73
N TRP A 10 -3.96 -40.34 6.26
CA TRP A 10 -5.18 -39.85 6.92
C TRP A 10 -5.01 -39.26 8.34
N PHE A 11 -3.82 -39.32 8.97
CA PHE A 11 -3.65 -39.06 10.41
C PHE A 11 -2.69 -37.94 10.81
N LYS A 12 -2.26 -37.09 9.87
CA LYS A 12 -1.59 -35.80 10.18
C LYS A 12 -2.45 -34.66 9.66
N PRO A 13 -2.48 -33.47 10.30
CA PRO A 13 -2.92 -32.28 9.59
C PRO A 13 -2.14 -32.26 8.28
N SER A 14 -2.86 -32.25 7.16
CA SER A 14 -2.24 -32.28 5.84
C SER A 14 -1.17 -31.19 5.83
N PRO A 15 0.10 -31.48 5.46
CA PRO A 15 1.12 -30.44 5.33
C PRO A 15 0.72 -29.35 4.32
N PHE A 16 -0.38 -29.58 3.60
CA PHE A 16 -0.99 -28.71 2.61
C PHE A 16 -2.21 -27.91 3.11
N ALA A 17 -2.56 -28.06 4.39
CA ALA A 17 -3.59 -27.27 5.04
C ALA A 17 -2.94 -26.00 5.60
N ILE A 18 -3.46 -24.86 5.19
CA ILE A 18 -3.06 -23.55 5.66
C ILE A 18 -3.66 -23.37 7.05
N PRO A 19 -2.83 -23.23 8.11
CA PRO A 19 -3.33 -22.96 9.44
C PRO A 19 -3.93 -21.56 9.50
N GLU A 20 -4.86 -21.34 10.44
CA GLU A 20 -5.34 -19.99 10.72
C GLU A 20 -4.17 -19.13 11.26
N PRO A 21 -3.80 -18.02 10.60
CA PRO A 21 -2.69 -17.19 11.05
C PRO A 21 -2.98 -16.56 12.42
N ALA A 22 -1.95 -16.42 13.25
CA ALA A 22 -2.09 -15.89 14.62
C ALA A 22 -2.70 -14.47 14.67
N TRP A 23 -2.49 -13.67 13.63
CA TRP A 23 -3.08 -12.33 13.50
C TRP A 23 -4.58 -12.38 13.18
N MET A 24 -5.07 -13.45 12.54
CA MET A 24 -6.48 -13.63 12.17
C MET A 24 -7.36 -14.03 13.37
N VAL A 25 -6.76 -14.69 14.37
CA VAL A 25 -7.43 -15.11 15.62
C VAL A 25 -7.92 -13.91 16.45
N ARG A 26 -7.29 -12.73 16.29
CA ARG A 26 -7.65 -11.49 17.01
C ARG A 26 -8.48 -10.51 16.15
N ALA A 27 -8.85 -10.92 14.94
CA ALA A 27 -9.33 -10.02 13.89
C ALA A 27 -10.86 -9.88 13.90
N ASN A 28 -11.34 -8.69 13.50
CA ASN A 28 -12.74 -8.23 13.61
C ASN A 28 -13.63 -8.82 12.50
N ALA A 29 -14.91 -8.42 12.43
CA ALA A 29 -15.88 -8.87 11.42
C ALA A 29 -15.42 -8.62 9.96
N SER A 30 -14.49 -7.69 9.74
CA SER A 30 -13.84 -7.41 8.45
C SER A 30 -13.03 -8.59 7.89
N ASP A 31 -12.57 -9.51 8.74
CA ASP A 31 -11.69 -10.62 8.35
C ASP A 31 -12.45 -11.94 8.10
N GLU A 32 -13.78 -11.92 8.21
CA GLU A 32 -14.64 -13.08 7.99
C GLU A 32 -14.46 -13.73 6.60
N PRO A 33 -14.26 -12.98 5.50
CA PRO A 33 -13.98 -13.59 4.19
C PRO A 33 -12.70 -14.42 4.14
N LEU A 34 -11.66 -14.03 4.90
CA LEU A 34 -10.42 -14.81 5.00
C LEU A 34 -10.61 -16.05 5.90
N LYS A 35 -11.47 -15.97 6.92
CA LYS A 35 -11.88 -17.13 7.72
C LYS A 35 -12.69 -18.12 6.89
N GLU A 36 -13.55 -17.66 5.97
CA GLU A 36 -14.24 -18.52 5.01
C GLU A 36 -13.26 -19.27 4.10
N PHE A 37 -12.18 -18.62 3.66
CA PHE A 37 -11.11 -19.29 2.92
C PHE A 37 -10.54 -20.47 3.72
N ILE A 38 -10.18 -20.24 4.99
CA ILE A 38 -9.64 -21.30 5.86
C ILE A 38 -10.63 -22.45 6.02
N ARG A 39 -11.93 -22.16 6.22
CA ARG A 39 -12.99 -23.18 6.32
C ARG A 39 -13.23 -23.94 5.01
N GLY A 40 -13.04 -23.26 3.87
CA GLY A 40 -13.28 -23.80 2.53
C GLY A 40 -12.19 -24.72 1.99
N GLN A 41 -11.02 -24.79 2.62
CA GLN A 41 -9.88 -25.60 2.16
C GLN A 41 -10.24 -27.07 1.91
N LYS A 42 -11.09 -27.68 2.75
CA LYS A 42 -11.51 -29.07 2.56
C LYS A 42 -12.32 -29.26 1.26
N SER A 43 -13.18 -28.31 0.90
CA SER A 43 -13.91 -28.33 -0.36
C SER A 43 -12.95 -28.14 -1.53
N LEU A 44 -12.02 -27.19 -1.39
CA LEU A 44 -11.01 -26.86 -2.39
C LEU A 44 -10.16 -28.07 -2.77
N TRP A 45 -9.68 -28.84 -1.79
CA TRP A 45 -8.91 -30.07 -2.03
C TRP A 45 -9.71 -31.20 -2.69
N LYS A 46 -11.03 -31.21 -2.55
CA LYS A 46 -11.90 -32.27 -3.07
C LYS A 46 -12.45 -31.94 -4.46
N HIS A 47 -12.74 -30.67 -4.72
CA HIS A 47 -13.48 -30.20 -5.89
C HIS A 47 -12.72 -29.16 -6.72
N GLY A 48 -11.54 -28.73 -6.26
CA GLY A 48 -10.75 -27.74 -6.93
C GLY A 48 -10.13 -28.25 -8.23
N VAL A 49 -9.96 -27.33 -9.17
CA VAL A 49 -9.26 -27.52 -10.43
C VAL A 49 -7.96 -26.74 -10.40
N VAL A 50 -6.90 -27.30 -10.99
CA VAL A 50 -5.63 -26.59 -11.12
C VAL A 50 -5.71 -25.68 -12.33
N VAL A 51 -5.40 -24.40 -12.13
CA VAL A 51 -5.43 -23.35 -13.14
C VAL A 51 -4.17 -22.49 -13.04
N TRP A 52 -3.91 -21.68 -14.05
CA TRP A 52 -2.96 -20.59 -13.92
C TRP A 52 -3.61 -19.37 -13.27
N GLY A 53 -2.90 -18.77 -12.33
CA GLY A 53 -3.23 -17.48 -11.76
C GLY A 53 -2.07 -16.52 -11.91
N HIS A 54 -2.39 -15.24 -12.09
CA HIS A 54 -1.42 -14.18 -12.16
C HIS A 54 -1.63 -13.19 -11.03
N VAL A 55 -0.57 -12.94 -10.26
CA VAL A 55 -0.53 -11.95 -9.19
C VAL A 55 -0.76 -10.57 -9.79
N VAL A 56 -1.81 -9.90 -9.33
CA VAL A 56 -2.07 -8.48 -9.60
C VAL A 56 -1.32 -7.66 -8.56
N ARG A 57 -1.57 -7.94 -7.28
CA ARG A 57 -1.01 -7.24 -6.12
C ARG A 57 -0.79 -8.24 -5.00
N ALA A 58 0.32 -8.11 -4.28
CA ALA A 58 0.58 -8.93 -3.10
C ALA A 58 1.39 -8.11 -2.10
N ASN A 59 1.27 -8.44 -0.81
CA ASN A 59 2.06 -7.79 0.22
C ASN A 59 3.56 -7.97 -0.06
N ARG A 60 4.36 -6.91 0.10
CA ARG A 60 5.82 -6.93 -0.12
C ARG A 60 6.53 -8.05 0.63
N LYS A 61 6.06 -8.39 1.85
CA LYS A 61 6.61 -9.49 2.67
C LYS A 61 6.65 -10.81 1.91
N LEU A 62 5.76 -11.05 0.93
CA LEU A 62 5.72 -12.28 0.15
C LEU A 62 6.85 -12.42 -0.88
N TYR A 63 7.58 -11.34 -1.18
CA TYR A 63 8.70 -11.35 -2.14
C TYR A 63 10.07 -11.48 -1.45
N GLU A 64 10.12 -11.30 -0.14
CA GLU A 64 11.34 -11.30 0.68
C GLU A 64 11.33 -12.50 1.62
N ASP A 65 12.48 -12.90 2.16
CA ASP A 65 12.53 -13.99 3.15
C ASP A 65 11.76 -13.59 4.42
N GLY A 66 10.93 -14.49 4.94
CA GLY A 66 10.04 -14.17 6.05
C GLY A 66 9.22 -15.36 6.52
N LYS A 67 8.40 -15.13 7.55
CA LYS A 67 7.54 -16.17 8.15
C LYS A 67 6.05 -15.86 8.07
N ASP A 68 5.69 -14.65 7.64
CA ASP A 68 4.32 -14.18 7.66
C ASP A 68 3.59 -14.55 6.36
N ASP A 69 2.49 -15.29 6.49
CA ASP A 69 1.51 -15.44 5.41
C ASP A 69 0.75 -14.14 5.22
N CYS A 70 0.51 -13.75 3.97
CA CYS A 70 -0.10 -12.47 3.63
C CYS A 70 -1.09 -12.63 2.48
N PRO A 71 -2.08 -11.74 2.37
CA PRO A 71 -3.01 -11.74 1.26
C PRO A 71 -2.38 -11.21 -0.03
N GLY A 72 -2.94 -11.61 -1.16
CA GLY A 72 -2.65 -11.09 -2.49
C GLY A 72 -3.83 -11.28 -3.45
N THR A 73 -4.00 -10.35 -4.37
CA THR A 73 -5.02 -10.35 -5.41
C THR A 73 -4.49 -11.04 -6.67
N PHE A 74 -5.28 -11.97 -7.20
CA PHE A 74 -4.96 -12.74 -8.40
C PHE A 74 -6.06 -12.62 -9.44
N ILE A 75 -5.68 -12.73 -10.71
CA ILE A 75 -6.59 -13.07 -11.81
C ILE A 75 -6.33 -14.52 -12.22
N PHE A 76 -7.39 -15.28 -12.44
CA PHE A 76 -7.33 -16.66 -12.94
C PHE A 76 -8.56 -16.98 -13.79
N SER A 77 -8.56 -18.13 -14.45
CA SER A 77 -9.76 -18.67 -15.09
C SER A 77 -9.82 -20.19 -14.95
N ALA A 78 -11.00 -20.71 -14.63
CA ALA A 78 -11.25 -22.15 -14.61
C ALA A 78 -11.63 -22.73 -15.99
N THR A 79 -11.81 -21.86 -17.00
CA THR A 79 -12.24 -22.26 -18.34
C THR A 79 -11.18 -21.98 -19.42
N ALA A 80 -10.15 -21.20 -19.11
CA ALA A 80 -9.01 -20.98 -19.98
C ALA A 80 -8.18 -22.26 -20.13
N THR A 81 -7.69 -22.52 -21.35
CA THR A 81 -6.60 -23.47 -21.56
C THR A 81 -5.27 -22.91 -21.01
N ASP A 82 -4.27 -23.78 -20.80
CA ASP A 82 -2.95 -23.35 -20.31
C ASP A 82 -2.33 -22.26 -21.20
N ASP A 83 -2.35 -22.45 -22.52
CA ASP A 83 -1.80 -21.50 -23.49
C ASP A 83 -2.54 -20.16 -23.49
N GLU A 84 -3.87 -20.19 -23.37
CA GLU A 84 -4.69 -18.97 -23.28
C GLU A 84 -4.38 -18.21 -22.00
N ALA A 85 -4.32 -18.90 -20.85
CA ALA A 85 -4.06 -18.26 -19.58
C ALA A 85 -2.66 -17.63 -19.54
N ILE A 86 -1.64 -18.35 -20.02
CA ILE A 86 -0.26 -17.85 -20.09
C ILE A 86 -0.16 -16.59 -20.98
N ALA A 87 -0.93 -16.54 -22.08
CA ALA A 87 -0.91 -15.40 -23.01
C ALA A 87 -1.72 -14.20 -22.50
N GLU A 88 -2.91 -14.43 -21.95
CA GLU A 88 -3.87 -13.37 -21.64
C GLU A 88 -3.72 -12.78 -20.24
N LEU A 89 -3.35 -13.58 -19.23
CA LEU A 89 -3.29 -13.09 -17.85
C LEU A 89 -2.36 -11.89 -17.65
N PRO A 90 -1.14 -11.83 -18.23
CA PRO A 90 -0.28 -10.65 -18.11
C PRO A 90 -0.91 -9.39 -18.70
N ARG A 91 -1.62 -9.52 -19.82
CA ARG A 91 -2.33 -8.39 -20.46
C ARG A 91 -3.49 -7.91 -19.59
N LEU A 92 -4.29 -8.82 -19.04
CA LEU A 92 -5.42 -8.48 -18.16
C LEU A 92 -4.95 -7.82 -16.86
N VAL A 93 -3.84 -8.30 -16.30
CA VAL A 93 -3.20 -7.68 -15.12
C VAL A 93 -2.71 -6.27 -15.45
N LYS A 94 -2.16 -6.04 -16.64
CA LYS A 94 -1.80 -4.69 -17.10
C LYS A 94 -3.03 -3.78 -17.20
N CYS A 95 -4.11 -4.22 -17.83
CA CYS A 95 -5.36 -3.45 -17.90
C CYS A 95 -5.88 -3.09 -16.50
N LEU A 96 -5.78 -4.02 -15.55
CA LEU A 96 -6.17 -3.78 -14.17
C LEU A 96 -5.25 -2.79 -13.46
N HIS A 97 -3.93 -2.88 -13.66
CA HIS A 97 -2.98 -1.88 -13.14
C HIS A 97 -3.23 -0.49 -13.71
N ASP A 98 -3.42 -0.38 -15.02
CA ASP A 98 -3.69 0.90 -15.68
C ASP A 98 -4.96 1.54 -15.08
N LEU A 99 -6.02 0.74 -14.85
CA LEU A 99 -7.24 1.18 -14.17
C LEU A 99 -7.01 1.65 -12.72
N MET A 100 -6.27 0.88 -11.92
CA MET A 100 -6.02 1.24 -10.51
C MET A 100 -5.27 2.57 -10.36
N ASN A 101 -4.54 2.99 -11.40
CA ASN A 101 -3.82 4.26 -11.44
C ASN A 101 -4.68 5.45 -11.90
N HIS A 102 -5.97 5.25 -12.18
CA HIS A 102 -6.89 6.33 -12.54
C HIS A 102 -7.74 6.78 -11.35
N ASP A 103 -7.93 8.10 -11.22
CA ASP A 103 -8.74 8.74 -10.16
C ASP A 103 -10.25 8.57 -10.35
N ALA A 104 -10.69 8.00 -11.47
CA ALA A 104 -12.09 7.78 -11.79
C ALA A 104 -12.30 6.46 -12.54
N PRO A 105 -13.45 5.77 -12.35
CA PRO A 105 -13.81 4.59 -13.13
C PRO A 105 -14.05 4.94 -14.60
N ALA A 106 -13.92 3.95 -15.49
CA ALA A 106 -14.08 4.22 -16.91
C ALA A 106 -15.54 4.56 -17.29
N PRO A 107 -15.77 5.46 -18.27
CA PRO A 107 -17.12 5.79 -18.72
C PRO A 107 -17.85 4.56 -19.26
N GLY A 108 -19.13 4.39 -18.87
CA GLY A 108 -19.99 3.30 -19.37
C GLY A 108 -19.86 1.98 -18.60
N TRP A 109 -19.15 1.97 -17.47
CA TRP A 109 -19.11 0.83 -16.57
C TRP A 109 -20.49 0.55 -15.94
N THR A 110 -20.80 -0.74 -15.79
CA THR A 110 -21.98 -1.22 -15.08
C THR A 110 -21.85 -0.96 -13.58
N GLN A 111 -22.97 -0.93 -12.86
CA GLN A 111 -22.99 -0.75 -11.39
C GLN A 111 -22.07 -1.74 -10.66
N ARG A 112 -22.00 -2.99 -11.13
CA ARG A 112 -21.14 -4.03 -10.55
C ARG A 112 -19.65 -3.77 -10.79
N GLU A 113 -19.29 -3.19 -11.93
CA GLU A 113 -17.92 -2.80 -12.23
C GLU A 113 -17.50 -1.56 -11.41
N LEU A 114 -18.43 -0.64 -11.16
CA LEU A 114 -18.21 0.52 -10.27
C LEU A 114 -17.99 0.08 -8.81
N GLU A 115 -18.86 -0.80 -8.29
CA GLU A 115 -18.71 -1.38 -6.95
C GLU A 115 -17.34 -2.06 -6.81
N TRP A 116 -16.91 -2.80 -7.83
CA TRP A 116 -15.59 -3.43 -7.84
C TRP A 116 -14.43 -2.44 -7.90
N TRP A 117 -14.56 -1.34 -8.66
CA TRP A 117 -13.55 -0.29 -8.67
C TRP A 117 -13.39 0.33 -7.29
N GLU A 118 -14.50 0.67 -6.61
CA GLU A 118 -14.48 1.18 -5.23
C GLU A 118 -13.83 0.16 -4.27
N ASP A 119 -14.15 -1.11 -4.47
CA ASP A 119 -13.59 -2.23 -3.74
C ASP A 119 -12.07 -2.35 -3.96
N LEU A 120 -11.57 -2.26 -5.19
CA LEU A 120 -10.13 -2.30 -5.49
C LEU A 120 -9.38 -1.13 -4.86
N GLN A 121 -10.02 0.04 -4.74
CA GLN A 121 -9.49 1.21 -4.05
C GLN A 121 -9.58 1.07 -2.51
N ASN A 122 -10.34 0.10 -2.02
CA ASN A 122 -10.41 -0.26 -0.62
C ASN A 122 -9.44 -1.41 -0.31
N ASP A 123 -8.27 -1.06 0.21
CA ASP A 123 -7.22 -2.02 0.56
C ASP A 123 -7.63 -3.10 1.59
N MET A 124 -8.76 -2.89 2.29
CA MET A 124 -9.32 -3.84 3.26
C MET A 124 -10.41 -4.75 2.68
N ALA A 125 -10.84 -4.52 1.44
CA ALA A 125 -11.93 -5.27 0.84
C ALA A 125 -11.46 -6.67 0.37
N CYS A 126 -12.27 -7.68 0.66
CA CYS A 126 -12.01 -9.07 0.29
C CYS A 126 -12.87 -9.46 -0.93
N HIS A 127 -12.34 -9.24 -2.13
CA HIS A 127 -13.05 -9.62 -3.35
C HIS A 127 -12.92 -11.11 -3.65
N ARG A 128 -14.00 -11.71 -4.16
CA ARG A 128 -14.06 -13.14 -4.46
C ARG A 128 -14.83 -13.40 -5.75
N GLY A 129 -14.18 -14.09 -6.69
CA GLY A 129 -14.78 -14.53 -7.95
C GLY A 129 -15.31 -13.41 -8.83
N PHE A 130 -14.75 -12.20 -8.75
CA PHE A 130 -15.22 -11.07 -9.54
C PHE A 130 -14.91 -11.28 -11.02
N ARG A 131 -15.91 -11.22 -11.88
CA ARG A 131 -15.74 -11.40 -13.34
C ARG A 131 -15.21 -10.10 -13.94
N LEU A 132 -14.06 -10.15 -14.61
CA LEU A 132 -13.48 -8.96 -15.25
C LEU A 132 -14.37 -8.43 -16.39
N PRO A 133 -14.27 -7.13 -16.74
CA PRO A 133 -15.04 -6.52 -17.82
C PRO A 133 -14.96 -7.29 -19.14
N GLU A 134 -16.10 -7.51 -19.80
CA GLU A 134 -16.15 -8.25 -21.07
C GLU A 134 -15.37 -7.52 -22.18
N SER A 135 -15.31 -6.19 -22.12
CA SER A 135 -14.55 -5.34 -23.04
C SER A 135 -13.04 -5.61 -22.99
N TRP A 136 -12.54 -6.21 -21.90
CA TRP A 136 -11.13 -6.55 -21.77
C TRP A 136 -10.80 -7.89 -22.39
N MET A 137 -11.79 -8.72 -22.74
CA MET A 137 -11.58 -10.09 -23.17
C MET A 137 -11.40 -10.19 -24.68
N THR A 138 -10.40 -10.97 -25.13
CA THR A 138 -10.22 -11.31 -26.55
C THR A 138 -11.11 -12.47 -27.00
N LYS A 139 -11.60 -13.26 -26.05
CA LYS A 139 -12.45 -14.46 -26.24
C LYS A 139 -13.53 -14.51 -25.15
N CYS A 140 -14.54 -15.37 -25.30
CA CYS A 140 -15.58 -15.61 -24.29
C CYS A 140 -15.10 -16.43 -23.06
N THR A 141 -13.84 -16.23 -22.64
CA THR A 141 -13.24 -16.91 -21.50
C THR A 141 -13.60 -16.18 -20.21
N ASP A 142 -13.93 -16.94 -19.16
CA ASP A 142 -14.38 -16.37 -17.89
C ASP A 142 -13.19 -16.19 -16.94
N TYR A 143 -12.56 -15.01 -16.98
CA TYR A 143 -11.50 -14.64 -16.04
C TYR A 143 -12.09 -13.94 -14.82
N LYS A 144 -11.56 -14.32 -13.65
CA LYS A 144 -12.01 -13.84 -12.34
C LYS A 144 -10.85 -13.27 -11.53
N GLY A 145 -11.13 -12.18 -10.81
CA GLY A 145 -10.28 -11.62 -9.76
C GLY A 145 -10.68 -12.16 -8.38
N SER A 146 -9.72 -12.51 -7.53
CA SER A 146 -9.98 -12.85 -6.11
C SER A 146 -8.80 -12.52 -5.22
N LEU A 147 -9.08 -12.25 -3.95
CA LEU A 147 -8.10 -12.19 -2.87
C LEU A 147 -7.80 -13.61 -2.37
N LEU A 148 -6.52 -13.93 -2.24
CA LEU A 148 -6.01 -15.21 -1.75
C LEU A 148 -5.08 -14.96 -0.57
N LEU A 149 -5.13 -15.82 0.45
CA LEU A 149 -4.08 -15.89 1.45
C LEU A 149 -2.93 -16.73 0.88
N LEU A 150 -1.75 -16.13 0.69
CA LEU A 150 -0.57 -16.89 0.28
C LEU A 150 0.10 -17.49 1.52
N HIS A 151 0.05 -18.81 1.60
CA HIS A 151 0.79 -19.59 2.58
C HIS A 151 2.22 -19.79 2.09
N ARG A 152 3.21 -19.23 2.79
CA ARG A 152 4.60 -19.22 2.34
C ARG A 152 5.15 -20.62 2.07
N PRO A 153 4.89 -21.65 2.90
CA PRO A 153 5.32 -23.03 2.59
C PRO A 153 4.84 -23.55 1.23
N HIS A 154 3.77 -23.02 0.65
CA HIS A 154 3.31 -23.42 -0.68
C HIS A 154 4.11 -22.77 -1.82
N LEU A 155 4.99 -21.82 -1.53
CA LEU A 155 5.78 -21.08 -2.51
C LEU A 155 7.22 -21.62 -2.59
N PRO A 156 7.86 -21.55 -3.77
CA PRO A 156 9.28 -21.87 -3.90
C PRO A 156 10.11 -20.92 -3.04
N ASP A 157 11.03 -21.48 -2.25
CA ASP A 157 11.85 -20.76 -1.26
C ASP A 157 11.03 -19.89 -0.28
N GLY A 158 9.74 -20.24 -0.10
CA GLY A 158 8.84 -19.49 0.76
C GLY A 158 8.42 -18.12 0.21
N LYS A 159 8.67 -17.79 -1.07
CA LYS A 159 8.43 -16.45 -1.64
C LYS A 159 7.89 -16.47 -3.07
N ILE A 160 7.28 -15.38 -3.48
CA ILE A 160 6.81 -15.18 -4.85
C ILE A 160 8.04 -14.92 -5.73
N LEU A 161 8.47 -15.94 -6.46
CA LEU A 161 9.54 -15.84 -7.47
C LEU A 161 9.02 -15.51 -8.88
N SER A 162 7.71 -15.67 -9.10
CA SER A 162 7.04 -15.43 -10.37
C SER A 162 5.65 -14.86 -10.12
N ARG A 163 5.22 -13.91 -10.95
CA ARG A 163 3.83 -13.42 -10.90
C ARG A 163 2.84 -14.44 -11.44
N LEU A 164 3.28 -15.43 -12.20
CA LEU A 164 2.43 -16.53 -12.66
C LEU A 164 2.62 -17.74 -11.73
N LEU A 165 1.52 -18.21 -11.13
CA LEU A 165 1.54 -19.31 -10.17
C LEU A 165 0.43 -20.33 -10.50
N PRO A 166 0.66 -21.63 -10.28
CA PRO A 166 -0.40 -22.63 -10.32
C PRO A 166 -1.31 -22.45 -9.10
N LEU A 167 -2.61 -22.30 -9.34
CA LEU A 167 -3.63 -22.19 -8.31
C LEU A 167 -4.53 -23.41 -8.32
N LEU A 168 -4.93 -23.88 -7.13
CA LEU A 168 -6.05 -24.78 -6.95
C LEU A 168 -7.29 -23.93 -6.65
N VAL A 169 -8.31 -24.02 -7.50
CA VAL A 169 -9.50 -23.15 -7.47
C VAL A 169 -10.77 -23.98 -7.44
N ASP A 170 -11.68 -23.67 -6.52
CA ASP A 170 -13.05 -24.18 -6.56
C ASP A 170 -13.84 -23.33 -7.58
N PRO A 171 -14.29 -23.91 -8.72
CA PRO A 171 -14.91 -23.12 -9.79
C PRO A 171 -16.27 -22.52 -9.40
N VAL A 172 -16.95 -23.12 -8.41
CA VAL A 172 -18.25 -22.64 -7.92
C VAL A 172 -18.01 -21.54 -6.90
N SER A 173 -17.21 -21.84 -5.89
CA SER A 173 -17.04 -20.95 -4.75
C SER A 173 -15.97 -19.88 -4.99
N CYS A 174 -15.10 -20.02 -6.00
CA CYS A 174 -13.96 -19.15 -6.30
C CYS A 174 -12.96 -19.01 -5.15
N ILE A 175 -12.99 -19.92 -4.16
CA ILE A 175 -11.91 -20.08 -3.19
C ILE A 175 -10.70 -20.61 -3.95
N ALA A 176 -9.54 -20.02 -3.70
CA ALA A 176 -8.34 -20.33 -4.44
C ALA A 176 -7.12 -20.33 -3.51
N GLN A 177 -6.21 -21.27 -3.70
CA GLN A 177 -4.93 -21.29 -3.01
C GLN A 177 -3.81 -21.59 -4.01
N VAL A 178 -2.59 -21.16 -3.70
CA VAL A 178 -1.42 -21.62 -4.45
C VAL A 178 -1.27 -23.13 -4.26
N VAL A 179 -1.08 -23.84 -5.36
CA VAL A 179 -0.74 -25.27 -5.34
C VAL A 179 0.57 -25.41 -4.57
N PRO A 180 0.66 -26.25 -3.52
CA PRO A 180 1.89 -26.42 -2.75
C PRO A 180 3.08 -26.81 -3.64
N VAL A 181 4.24 -26.19 -3.41
CA VAL A 181 5.45 -26.41 -4.23
C VAL A 181 5.89 -27.87 -4.23
N GLU A 182 5.61 -28.62 -3.17
CA GLU A 182 5.96 -30.04 -3.02
C GLU A 182 5.22 -30.95 -4.01
N ILE A 183 4.14 -30.46 -4.64
CA ILE A 183 3.39 -31.20 -5.67
C ILE A 183 3.58 -30.63 -7.08
N TRP A 184 4.49 -29.66 -7.25
CA TRP A 184 4.82 -29.15 -8.57
C TRP A 184 5.62 -30.19 -9.36
N PRO A 185 5.41 -30.28 -10.69
CA PRO A 185 6.28 -31.08 -11.54
C PRO A 185 7.73 -30.60 -11.47
N ASP A 186 8.68 -31.54 -11.60
CA ASP A 186 10.11 -31.23 -11.66
C ASP A 186 10.41 -30.17 -12.72
N GLY A 187 11.20 -29.17 -12.35
CA GLY A 187 11.58 -28.07 -13.22
C GLY A 187 10.52 -26.99 -13.40
N LEU A 188 9.29 -27.13 -12.88
CA LEU A 188 8.28 -26.08 -13.00
C LEU A 188 8.70 -24.79 -12.28
N ALA A 189 9.26 -24.89 -11.08
CA ALA A 189 9.74 -23.72 -10.34
C ALA A 189 10.83 -22.96 -11.13
N ALA A 190 11.79 -23.69 -11.70
CA ALA A 190 12.84 -23.12 -12.55
C ALA A 190 12.28 -22.52 -13.84
N TRP A 191 11.30 -23.18 -14.47
CA TRP A 191 10.63 -22.69 -15.67
C TRP A 191 9.88 -21.38 -15.39
N LEU A 192 9.19 -21.28 -14.26
CA LEU A 192 8.50 -20.06 -13.83
C LEU A 192 9.49 -18.93 -13.54
N ALA A 193 10.59 -19.23 -12.85
CA ALA A 193 11.67 -18.25 -12.61
C ALA A 193 12.28 -17.72 -13.92
N ASN A 194 12.41 -18.57 -14.95
CA ASN A 194 12.99 -18.19 -16.25
C ASN A 194 12.01 -17.45 -17.18
N ARG A 195 10.71 -17.79 -17.16
CA ARG A 195 9.70 -17.13 -18.00
C ARG A 195 9.17 -15.82 -17.42
N CYS A 196 9.20 -15.70 -16.10
CA CYS A 196 8.76 -14.51 -15.39
C CYS A 196 9.92 -13.82 -14.67
N GLY A 197 11.16 -14.02 -15.16
CA GLY A 197 12.23 -13.08 -14.89
C GLY A 197 11.72 -11.68 -15.24
N PHE A 198 11.95 -10.71 -14.36
CA PHE A 198 11.96 -9.32 -14.79
C PHE A 198 12.76 -9.30 -16.10
N PRO A 199 12.19 -8.79 -17.20
CA PRO A 199 12.72 -9.06 -18.53
C PRO A 199 14.22 -8.75 -18.57
N GLU A 200 15.01 -9.63 -19.17
CA GLU A 200 16.37 -9.31 -19.59
C GLU A 200 16.29 -8.09 -20.52
N THR A 201 16.44 -6.90 -19.94
CA THR A 201 16.51 -5.63 -20.66
C THR A 201 17.95 -5.14 -20.57
N SER A 202 18.38 -4.55 -21.68
CA SER A 202 19.64 -3.85 -21.98
C SER A 202 20.46 -3.39 -20.76
N SER A 203 21.79 -3.30 -20.91
CA SER A 203 22.72 -2.89 -19.85
C SER A 203 22.39 -1.55 -19.15
N GLU A 204 21.46 -0.76 -19.67
CA GLU A 204 20.89 0.43 -19.01
C GLU A 204 19.87 0.08 -17.90
N ALA A 205 19.08 -1.00 -18.05
CA ALA A 205 18.11 -1.47 -17.06
C ALA A 205 18.76 -2.28 -15.92
N GLN A 206 19.88 -2.98 -16.17
CA GLN A 206 20.67 -3.60 -15.10
C GLN A 206 21.36 -2.56 -14.20
N SER A 207 21.69 -1.37 -14.71
CA SER A 207 22.11 -0.25 -13.86
C SER A 207 20.95 0.19 -12.98
N ALA A 208 19.76 0.43 -13.54
CA ALA A 208 18.60 0.87 -12.77
C ALA A 208 18.10 -0.16 -11.74
N ILE A 209 18.15 -1.47 -12.04
CA ILE A 209 17.75 -2.56 -11.13
C ILE A 209 18.85 -2.87 -10.10
N GLY A 210 20.13 -2.81 -10.49
CA GLY A 210 21.26 -2.92 -9.57
C GLY A 210 21.30 -1.74 -8.58
N ASP A 211 20.98 -0.54 -9.06
CA ASP A 211 20.80 0.65 -8.24
C ASP A 211 19.53 0.56 -7.39
N SER A 212 18.42 0.00 -7.90
CA SER A 212 17.18 -0.21 -7.12
C SER A 212 17.33 -1.31 -6.06
N LEU A 213 18.01 -2.43 -6.34
CA LEU A 213 18.25 -3.50 -5.38
C LEU A 213 19.29 -3.10 -4.32
N ARG A 214 20.28 -2.27 -4.69
CA ARG A 214 21.19 -1.64 -3.71
C ARG A 214 20.47 -0.60 -2.87
N PHE A 215 19.65 0.25 -3.49
CA PHE A 215 18.75 1.17 -2.81
C PHE A 215 17.85 0.43 -1.81
N LEU A 216 17.24 -0.69 -2.21
CA LEU A 216 16.33 -1.50 -1.37
C LEU A 216 17.04 -2.24 -0.22
N ALA A 217 18.29 -2.69 -0.41
CA ALA A 217 19.10 -3.25 0.67
C ALA A 217 19.48 -2.19 1.70
N ASP A 218 19.78 -0.96 1.24
CA ASP A 218 19.96 0.20 2.12
C ASP A 218 18.62 0.60 2.80
N THR A 219 17.47 0.47 2.13
CA THR A 219 16.13 0.78 2.67
C THR A 219 15.69 -0.16 3.81
N ILE A 220 16.12 -1.43 3.85
CA ILE A 220 15.74 -2.38 4.92
C ILE A 220 16.49 -2.07 6.22
N GLY A 221 17.77 -1.66 6.12
CA GLY A 221 18.51 -1.09 7.25
C GLY A 221 17.89 0.22 7.72
N ASP A 222 17.59 1.11 6.76
CA ASP A 222 16.96 2.41 7.00
C ASP A 222 15.58 2.28 7.66
N ARG A 223 14.72 1.33 7.27
CA ARG A 223 13.38 1.18 7.86
C ARG A 223 13.43 0.89 9.36
N THR A 224 14.27 -0.05 9.79
CA THR A 224 14.36 -0.40 11.22
C THR A 224 14.92 0.77 12.03
N GLU A 225 15.94 1.44 11.49
CA GLU A 225 16.52 2.64 12.09
C GLU A 225 15.53 3.82 12.14
N ARG A 226 14.74 4.02 11.08
CA ARG A 226 13.69 5.02 10.97
C ARG A 226 12.54 4.76 11.94
N GLU A 227 12.08 3.51 12.04
CA GLU A 227 11.05 3.15 13.01
C GLU A 227 11.54 3.38 14.45
N GLU A 228 12.80 3.07 14.74
CA GLU A 228 13.39 3.36 16.06
C GLU A 228 13.51 4.87 16.30
N ALA A 229 13.94 5.62 15.28
CA ALA A 229 13.98 7.08 15.32
C ALA A 229 12.58 7.67 15.56
N TYR A 230 11.55 7.19 14.86
CA TYR A 230 10.17 7.58 15.12
C TYR A 230 9.72 7.23 16.53
N ARG A 231 10.04 6.03 17.03
CA ARG A 231 9.70 5.65 18.42
C ARG A 231 10.31 6.59 19.43
N SER A 232 11.56 7.02 19.21
CA SER A 232 12.25 7.98 20.08
C SER A 232 11.63 9.37 20.08
N VAL A 233 11.04 9.78 18.95
CA VAL A 233 10.51 11.14 18.74
C VAL A 233 9.03 11.23 19.13
N PHE A 234 8.23 10.28 18.66
CA PHE A 234 6.76 10.30 18.74
C PHE A 234 6.20 9.36 19.81
N GLY A 235 6.97 8.36 20.25
CA GLY A 235 6.49 7.30 21.15
C GLY A 235 6.11 6.01 20.40
N PRO A 236 5.40 5.07 21.04
CA PRO A 236 5.09 3.78 20.44
C PRO A 236 4.25 3.95 19.15
N ILE A 237 4.61 3.19 18.12
CA ILE A 237 3.84 3.10 16.88
C ILE A 237 2.55 2.32 17.20
N GLU A 238 1.40 2.94 17.00
CA GLU A 238 0.09 2.31 17.23
C GLU A 238 -0.33 1.44 16.05
N SER A 239 -0.14 1.94 14.83
CA SER A 239 -0.40 1.20 13.60
C SER A 239 0.43 1.73 12.43
N VAL A 240 0.54 0.94 11.36
CA VAL A 240 1.21 1.33 10.11
C VAL A 240 0.27 1.04 8.95
N TYR A 241 0.02 2.05 8.13
CA TYR A 241 -0.71 1.94 6.87
C TYR A 241 0.31 1.74 5.75
N HIS A 242 0.41 0.51 5.24
CA HIS A 242 1.45 0.15 4.29
C HIS A 242 1.08 0.53 2.86
N GLU A 243 2.04 1.01 2.07
CA GLU A 243 1.82 1.17 0.63
C GLU A 243 1.74 -0.20 -0.05
N LEU A 244 0.58 -0.50 -0.64
CA LEU A 244 0.39 -1.73 -1.41
C LEU A 244 0.63 -1.52 -2.91
N ILE A 245 0.77 -0.27 -3.35
CA ILE A 245 1.10 0.10 -4.73
C ILE A 245 2.60 -0.09 -4.94
N ILE A 246 2.98 -0.80 -6.00
CA ILE A 246 4.39 -0.90 -6.40
C ILE A 246 4.73 0.38 -7.15
N SER A 247 5.14 1.40 -6.40
CA SER A 247 5.67 2.67 -6.87
C SER A 247 7.19 2.70 -6.66
N PRO A 248 7.96 3.42 -7.50
CA PRO A 248 9.38 3.69 -7.22
C PRO A 248 9.58 4.40 -5.87
N HIS A 249 8.53 5.06 -5.36
CA HIS A 249 8.49 5.68 -4.03
C HIS A 249 7.44 4.94 -3.20
N HIS A 250 7.89 4.05 -2.31
CA HIS A 250 7.03 3.26 -1.41
C HIS A 250 6.87 4.00 -0.09
N ILE A 251 5.65 4.45 0.21
CA ILE A 251 5.30 5.39 1.27
C ILE A 251 4.34 4.72 2.25
N ASP A 252 4.88 4.22 3.34
CA ASP A 252 4.09 3.82 4.51
C ASP A 252 3.63 5.07 5.28
N VAL A 253 2.56 4.98 6.06
CA VAL A 253 2.16 6.02 7.02
C VAL A 253 2.03 5.41 8.41
N TYR A 254 2.82 5.92 9.34
CA TYR A 254 2.89 5.49 10.73
C TYR A 254 1.95 6.33 11.57
N HIS A 255 1.12 5.67 12.37
CA HIS A 255 0.19 6.30 13.28
C HIS A 255 0.68 6.16 14.72
N PHE A 256 0.66 7.27 15.44
CA PHE A 256 1.04 7.41 16.83
C PHE A 256 -0.13 8.01 17.61
N ARG A 257 -0.29 7.57 18.85
CA ARG A 257 -1.20 8.18 19.80
C ARG A 257 -0.43 8.71 20.99
N TRP A 258 -0.65 9.98 21.32
CA TRP A 258 -0.14 10.53 22.56
C TRP A 258 -1.09 10.29 23.71
N GLU A 259 -0.54 9.78 24.81
CA GLU A 259 -1.27 9.67 26.06
C GLU A 259 -1.65 11.06 26.61
N PRO A 260 -2.65 11.12 27.52
CA PRO A 260 -3.00 12.34 28.22
C PRO A 260 -1.76 13.03 28.82
N PRO A 261 -1.71 14.38 28.80
CA PRO A 261 -2.83 15.29 28.59
C PRO A 261 -3.07 15.75 27.14
N ARG A 262 -2.28 15.30 26.15
CA ARG A 262 -2.46 15.75 24.75
C ARG A 262 -3.66 15.11 24.08
N ASP A 263 -3.79 13.78 24.22
CA ASP A 263 -4.84 12.97 23.57
C ASP A 263 -4.98 13.31 22.07
N GLU A 264 -3.82 13.37 21.40
CA GLU A 264 -3.66 13.75 20.00
C GLU A 264 -3.12 12.56 19.21
N HIS A 265 -3.37 12.59 17.90
CA HIS A 265 -2.88 11.61 16.94
C HIS A 265 -1.82 12.23 16.05
N GLY A 266 -0.76 11.47 15.79
CA GLY A 266 0.30 11.81 14.85
C GLY A 266 0.36 10.82 13.70
N TYR A 267 0.53 11.33 12.50
CA TYR A 267 0.71 10.56 11.27
C TYR A 267 2.02 10.99 10.62
N VAL A 268 2.90 10.04 10.34
CA VAL A 268 4.22 10.32 9.78
C VAL A 268 4.41 9.45 8.55
N THR A 269 4.73 10.05 7.41
CA THR A 269 5.10 9.27 6.22
C THR A 269 6.43 8.58 6.49
N GLY A 270 6.62 7.41 5.90
CA GLY A 270 7.90 6.76 5.82
C GLY A 270 8.11 6.23 4.41
N GLY A 271 9.15 6.73 3.77
CA GLY A 271 9.62 6.32 2.46
C GLY A 271 9.68 7.49 1.48
N MET A 272 9.11 8.63 1.85
CA MET A 272 9.27 9.87 1.10
C MET A 272 10.73 10.32 1.14
N SER A 273 11.42 10.14 2.27
CA SER A 273 12.83 10.52 2.38
C SER A 273 13.78 9.58 1.66
N ASP A 274 13.32 8.40 1.21
CA ASP A 274 14.18 7.39 0.60
C ASP A 274 14.70 7.92 -0.75
N ALA A 275 13.87 8.64 -1.50
CA ALA A 275 14.24 9.34 -2.73
C ALA A 275 14.41 10.86 -2.51
N LEU A 276 15.28 11.49 -3.30
CA LEU A 276 15.42 12.95 -3.25
C LEU A 276 14.22 13.60 -3.95
N GLN A 277 13.61 14.59 -3.28
CA GLN A 277 12.64 15.47 -3.93
C GLN A 277 13.31 16.26 -5.06
N PRO A 278 12.68 16.39 -6.24
CA PRO A 278 13.22 17.21 -7.33
C PRO A 278 13.36 18.66 -6.89
N GLY A 279 14.57 19.23 -6.96
CA GLY A 279 14.81 20.65 -6.61
C GLY A 279 14.74 20.99 -5.11
N GLY A 280 14.71 19.99 -4.21
CA GLY A 280 14.47 20.22 -2.78
C GLY A 280 15.61 20.90 -1.99
N GLY A 281 16.85 20.96 -2.52
CA GLY A 281 17.99 21.55 -1.83
C GLY A 281 18.21 20.96 -0.42
N ASP A 282 18.19 21.82 0.61
CA ASP A 282 18.29 21.43 2.03
C ASP A 282 17.08 20.61 2.53
N PHE A 283 15.97 20.62 1.79
CA PHE A 283 14.76 19.81 2.00
C PHE A 283 14.66 18.69 0.96
N SER A 284 15.79 18.19 0.45
CA SER A 284 15.80 17.10 -0.52
C SER A 284 15.30 15.76 0.07
N ARG A 285 15.45 15.54 1.38
CA ARG A 285 14.90 14.37 2.11
C ARG A 285 13.95 14.82 3.19
N VAL A 286 12.65 14.58 2.99
CA VAL A 286 11.61 14.95 3.95
C VAL A 286 10.67 13.81 4.23
N GLU A 287 10.08 13.84 5.41
CA GLU A 287 8.86 13.08 5.73
C GLU A 287 7.80 14.07 6.21
N LEU A 288 6.56 13.84 5.77
CA LEU A 288 5.42 14.64 6.18
C LEU A 288 4.89 14.17 7.52
N VAL A 289 4.45 15.12 8.33
CA VAL A 289 3.84 14.86 9.63
C VAL A 289 2.49 15.57 9.70
N LEU A 290 1.42 14.87 10.00
CA LEU A 290 0.11 15.46 10.27
C LEU A 290 -0.31 15.16 11.70
N TYR A 291 -0.78 16.18 12.41
CA TYR A 291 -1.36 16.03 13.75
C TYR A 291 -2.85 16.26 13.71
N THR A 292 -3.62 15.49 14.46
CA THR A 292 -5.07 15.63 14.55
C THR A 292 -5.59 15.41 15.96
N LYS A 293 -6.76 15.99 16.26
CA LYS A 293 -7.47 15.77 17.53
C LYS A 293 -8.20 14.43 17.59
N GLU A 294 -8.54 13.86 16.43
CA GLU A 294 -9.24 12.59 16.33
C GLU A 294 -8.55 11.69 15.31
N HIS A 295 -8.51 10.39 15.62
CA HIS A 295 -8.07 9.40 14.65
C HIS A 295 -9.13 9.19 13.56
N ARG A 296 -8.77 9.40 12.30
CA ARG A 296 -9.61 9.05 11.14
C ARG A 296 -8.77 8.41 10.04
N GLU A 297 -9.27 7.33 9.45
CA GLU A 297 -8.53 6.57 8.43
C GLU A 297 -8.22 7.39 7.16
N HIS A 298 -9.09 8.32 6.78
CA HIS A 298 -8.85 9.14 5.58
C HIS A 298 -7.61 10.03 5.70
N TYR A 299 -7.14 10.36 6.91
CA TYR A 299 -5.89 11.10 7.09
C TYR A 299 -4.66 10.28 6.69
N LEU A 300 -4.68 8.96 6.91
CA LEU A 300 -3.63 8.05 6.45
C LEU A 300 -3.57 8.04 4.92
N LYS A 301 -4.73 7.87 4.28
CA LYS A 301 -4.86 7.84 2.81
C LYS A 301 -4.46 9.18 2.19
N PHE A 302 -4.93 10.29 2.77
CA PHE A 302 -4.55 11.64 2.36
C PHE A 302 -3.03 11.81 2.39
N LEU A 303 -2.38 11.52 3.53
CA LEU A 303 -0.96 11.77 3.69
C LEU A 303 -0.13 10.87 2.77
N GLN A 304 -0.51 9.60 2.61
CA GLN A 304 0.14 8.68 1.67
C GLN A 304 0.03 9.16 0.22
N SER A 305 -1.17 9.54 -0.24
CA SER A 305 -1.38 10.06 -1.59
C SER A 305 -0.61 11.35 -1.82
N PHE A 306 -0.72 12.30 -0.89
CA PHE A 306 -0.11 13.61 -1.01
C PHE A 306 1.42 13.57 -0.99
N ALA A 307 2.04 12.63 -0.27
CA ALA A 307 3.49 12.50 -0.20
C ALA A 307 4.15 12.26 -1.57
N ARG A 308 3.39 11.80 -2.59
CA ARG A 308 3.90 11.63 -3.96
C ARG A 308 3.94 12.92 -4.78
N TYR A 309 3.36 14.00 -4.28
CA TYR A 309 3.26 15.29 -4.95
C TYR A 309 4.57 15.75 -5.61
N PRO A 310 5.75 15.68 -4.94
CA PRO A 310 6.98 16.18 -5.55
C PRO A 310 7.39 15.46 -6.83
N TRP A 311 7.23 14.14 -6.89
CA TRP A 311 7.58 13.37 -8.08
C TRP A 311 6.51 13.39 -9.15
N GLN A 312 5.24 13.56 -8.77
CA GLN A 312 4.13 13.71 -9.72
C GLN A 312 4.14 15.06 -10.44
N THR A 313 4.58 16.12 -9.75
CA THR A 313 4.51 17.49 -10.27
C THR A 313 5.88 18.07 -10.65
N GLY A 314 6.97 17.49 -10.16
CA GLY A 314 8.32 18.04 -10.30
C GLY A 314 8.61 19.20 -9.34
N HIS A 315 7.70 19.51 -8.41
CA HIS A 315 7.84 20.62 -7.46
C HIS A 315 8.14 20.11 -6.03
N PRO A 316 9.25 20.51 -5.39
CA PRO A 316 9.55 20.06 -4.04
C PRO A 316 8.58 20.69 -3.03
N ILE A 317 8.38 20.01 -1.90
CA ILE A 317 7.73 20.60 -0.73
C ILE A 317 8.80 21.27 0.12
N LEU A 318 8.75 22.61 0.20
CA LEU A 318 9.65 23.43 1.01
C LEU A 318 8.93 24.03 2.21
N SER A 319 9.72 24.48 3.18
CA SER A 319 9.22 25.21 4.34
C SER A 319 8.44 26.45 3.92
N LEU A 320 7.25 26.61 4.48
CA LEU A 320 6.30 27.71 4.25
C LEU A 320 5.72 27.76 2.83
N ASP A 321 5.88 26.71 2.02
CA ASP A 321 5.11 26.58 0.79
C ASP A 321 3.62 26.49 1.10
N THR A 322 2.82 26.80 0.08
CA THR A 322 1.38 26.56 0.12
C THR A 322 0.92 25.81 -1.09
N ILE A 323 0.14 24.76 -0.86
CA ILE A 323 -0.46 23.93 -1.90
C ILE A 323 -1.98 23.98 -1.74
N PRO A 324 -2.73 24.46 -2.73
CA PRO A 324 -4.19 24.45 -2.69
C PRO A 324 -4.72 23.02 -2.84
N LEU A 325 -5.71 22.67 -2.03
CA LEU A 325 -6.44 21.40 -2.11
C LEU A 325 -7.65 21.48 -3.06
N GLY A 326 -8.18 22.69 -3.29
CA GLY A 326 -9.38 22.90 -4.10
C GLY A 326 -10.54 22.02 -3.64
N ASP A 327 -11.22 21.39 -4.59
CA ASP A 327 -12.40 20.55 -4.34
C ASP A 327 -12.08 19.25 -3.57
N HIS A 328 -10.80 18.90 -3.40
CA HIS A 328 -10.38 17.72 -2.64
C HIS A 328 -10.36 17.94 -1.12
N ALA A 329 -10.50 19.18 -0.64
CA ALA A 329 -10.41 19.49 0.79
C ALA A 329 -11.41 18.68 1.63
N ALA A 330 -12.66 18.58 1.17
CA ALA A 330 -13.71 17.87 1.88
C ALA A 330 -13.42 16.37 2.02
N SER A 331 -12.92 15.72 0.97
CA SER A 331 -12.60 14.29 1.00
C SER A 331 -11.31 13.98 1.75
N MET A 332 -10.31 14.87 1.69
CA MET A 332 -8.99 14.66 2.31
C MET A 332 -8.94 15.06 3.79
N LEU A 333 -9.62 16.14 4.17
CA LEU A 333 -9.57 16.70 5.53
C LEU A 333 -10.87 16.52 6.32
N GLY A 334 -11.94 16.07 5.65
CA GLY A 334 -13.28 16.00 6.24
C GLY A 334 -13.93 17.37 6.43
N SER A 335 -13.44 18.41 5.75
CA SER A 335 -13.94 19.79 5.83
C SER A 335 -13.61 20.56 4.56
N ASP A 336 -14.58 21.29 4.02
CA ASP A 336 -14.42 22.20 2.88
C ASP A 336 -13.83 23.57 3.28
N ARG A 337 -13.75 23.86 4.59
CA ARG A 337 -13.24 25.12 5.12
C ARG A 337 -11.74 25.29 4.98
N PHE A 338 -11.00 24.19 4.92
CA PHE A 338 -9.53 24.16 4.87
C PHE A 338 -9.05 23.84 3.46
N THR A 339 -9.03 24.86 2.60
CA THR A 339 -8.80 24.71 1.17
C THR A 339 -7.33 24.72 0.77
N ASN A 340 -6.41 24.92 1.72
CA ASN A 340 -4.97 25.06 1.46
C ASN A 340 -4.15 24.29 2.49
N LEU A 341 -2.96 23.85 2.12
CA LEU A 341 -1.96 23.29 3.02
C LEU A 341 -0.76 24.23 3.12
N THR A 342 -0.17 24.36 4.30
CA THR A 342 1.19 24.89 4.45
C THR A 342 2.07 23.94 5.23
N PHE A 343 3.38 24.15 5.12
CA PHE A 343 4.39 23.20 5.58
C PHE A 343 5.32 23.89 6.57
N LEU A 344 5.37 23.40 7.80
CA LEU A 344 6.24 23.94 8.85
C LEU A 344 7.40 22.96 9.11
N PRO A 345 8.65 23.42 9.23
CA PRO A 345 9.78 22.55 9.52
C PRO A 345 9.75 22.12 10.99
N GLY A 346 9.93 20.82 11.27
CA GLY A 346 9.64 20.26 12.61
C GLY A 346 8.12 20.14 12.81
N VAL A 347 7.61 19.35 13.76
CA VAL A 347 7.81 19.54 15.21
C VAL A 347 7.64 18.20 15.95
N SER A 348 8.43 17.88 16.97
CA SER A 348 8.26 16.63 17.76
C SER A 348 7.38 16.77 19.00
N LYS A 349 7.22 17.97 19.58
CA LYS A 349 6.51 18.22 20.84
C LYS A 349 5.92 19.63 20.87
N ALA A 350 4.83 19.82 21.62
CA ALA A 350 4.17 21.12 21.84
C ALA A 350 5.05 22.20 22.50
N GLU A 351 6.22 21.81 23.03
CA GLU A 351 7.18 22.69 23.70
C GLU A 351 8.40 23.05 22.83
N SER A 352 8.59 22.38 21.68
CA SER A 352 9.66 22.73 20.74
C SER A 352 9.24 23.95 19.93
N ALA A 353 10.11 24.94 19.80
CA ALA A 353 9.86 26.06 18.92
C ALA A 353 9.57 25.54 17.49
N ILE A 354 8.66 26.20 16.76
CA ILE A 354 8.26 25.89 15.36
C ILE A 354 9.46 25.81 14.38
N HIS A 355 10.67 26.14 14.84
CA HIS A 355 11.90 26.17 14.06
C HIS A 355 12.88 25.02 14.38
N GLU A 356 12.62 24.20 15.41
CA GLU A 356 13.48 23.07 15.75
C GLU A 356 13.02 21.83 14.96
N SER A 357 13.62 21.65 13.78
CA SER A 357 13.46 20.42 13.00
C SER A 357 14.30 19.32 13.64
N PRO A 358 13.71 18.26 14.23
CA PRO A 358 14.47 17.06 14.49
C PRO A 358 14.90 16.52 13.13
N THR A 359 16.18 16.70 12.81
CA THR A 359 16.80 15.89 11.76
C THR A 359 16.94 14.50 12.35
N LEU A 360 16.34 13.50 11.72
CA LEU A 360 16.60 12.12 12.12
C LEU A 360 18.07 11.84 11.76
N ALA A 361 18.93 11.85 12.78
CA ALA A 361 20.38 11.97 12.62
C ALA A 361 21.00 10.84 11.78
N ALA A 362 20.36 9.67 11.77
CA ALA A 362 20.77 8.52 10.95
C ALA A 362 20.55 8.75 9.44
N THR A 363 19.51 9.50 9.05
CA THR A 363 19.04 9.55 7.65
C THR A 363 19.09 10.95 7.03
N GLN A 364 19.54 11.98 7.78
CA GLN A 364 19.47 13.39 7.40
C GLN A 364 18.06 13.86 6.97
N THR A 365 17.05 13.14 7.42
CA THR A 365 15.66 13.38 7.04
C THR A 365 15.06 14.49 7.88
N ARG A 366 14.42 15.45 7.22
CA ARG A 366 13.69 16.53 7.88
C ARG A 366 12.21 16.18 7.99
N LEU A 367 11.64 16.42 9.17
CA LEU A 367 10.20 16.32 9.36
C LEU A 367 9.54 17.64 8.96
N MET A 368 8.47 17.55 8.17
CA MET A 368 7.69 18.67 7.68
C MET A 368 6.24 18.52 8.14
N THR A 369 5.81 19.35 9.09
CA THR A 369 4.43 19.33 9.58
C THR A 369 3.49 19.96 8.55
N VAL A 370 2.49 19.19 8.13
CA VAL A 370 1.40 19.59 7.26
C VAL A 370 0.35 20.31 8.08
N VAL A 371 0.06 21.55 7.71
CA VAL A 371 -0.90 22.41 8.41
C VAL A 371 -2.00 22.84 7.44
N PRO A 372 -3.22 22.32 7.58
CA PRO A 372 -4.36 22.82 6.84
C PRO A 372 -4.69 24.28 7.20
N LEU A 373 -4.91 25.11 6.18
CA LEU A 373 -5.25 26.54 6.29
C LEU A 373 -6.63 26.81 5.71
N THR A 374 -7.36 27.73 6.34
CA THR A 374 -8.54 28.33 5.72
C THR A 374 -8.12 29.25 4.57
N ASP A 375 -9.08 29.62 3.72
CA ASP A 375 -8.81 30.62 2.67
C ASP A 375 -8.35 31.96 3.27
N SER A 376 -8.95 32.43 4.37
CA SER A 376 -8.55 33.68 5.01
C SER A 376 -7.10 33.65 5.54
N GLU A 377 -6.67 32.51 6.11
CA GLU A 377 -5.29 32.31 6.57
C GLU A 377 -4.30 32.27 5.42
N PHE A 378 -4.67 31.61 4.31
CA PHE A 378 -3.89 31.60 3.09
C PHE A 378 -3.73 33.01 2.50
N GLN A 379 -4.82 33.78 2.40
CA GLN A 379 -4.78 35.16 1.93
C GLN A 379 -3.91 36.03 2.84
N PHE A 380 -4.00 35.87 4.16
CA PHE A 380 -3.13 36.58 5.10
C PHE A 380 -1.65 36.24 4.86
N LYS A 381 -1.31 34.95 4.76
CA LYS A 381 0.06 34.48 4.49
C LYS A 381 0.62 35.02 3.17
N ASN A 382 -0.21 35.14 2.13
CA ASN A 382 0.23 35.65 0.82
C ASN A 382 0.34 37.17 0.77
N SER A 383 -0.42 37.88 1.59
CA SER A 383 -0.42 39.35 1.63
C SER A 383 0.59 39.94 2.63
N HIS A 384 1.22 39.10 3.45
CA HIS A 384 2.17 39.52 4.49
C HIS A 384 3.50 38.77 4.38
N PRO A 385 4.61 39.33 4.91
CA PRO A 385 5.87 38.60 5.02
C PRO A 385 5.70 37.31 5.83
N SER A 386 6.43 36.26 5.46
CA SER A 386 6.39 34.95 6.13
C SER A 386 6.57 35.02 7.65
N GLN A 387 7.39 35.97 8.14
CA GLN A 387 7.58 36.19 9.58
C GLN A 387 6.29 36.63 10.28
N ALA A 388 5.46 37.47 9.64
CA ALA A 388 4.20 37.92 10.22
C ALA A 388 3.21 36.75 10.39
N PHE A 389 3.21 35.80 9.45
CA PHE A 389 2.42 34.57 9.60
C PHE A 389 2.91 33.70 10.76
N LEU A 390 4.23 33.53 10.90
CA LEU A 390 4.82 32.79 12.02
C LEU A 390 4.55 33.46 13.38
N ASP A 391 4.61 34.79 13.43
CA ASP A 391 4.28 35.57 14.63
C ASP A 391 2.80 35.43 14.98
N LEU A 392 1.90 35.45 13.99
CA LEU A 392 0.47 35.18 14.18
C LEU A 392 0.23 33.79 14.78
N LEU A 393 0.88 32.74 14.26
CA LEU A 393 0.77 31.38 14.83
C LEU A 393 1.19 31.37 16.31
N ARG A 394 2.28 32.07 16.65
CA ARG A 394 2.80 32.15 18.01
C ARG A 394 1.88 32.94 18.94
N GLU A 395 1.42 34.11 18.52
CA GLU A 395 0.52 34.99 19.29
C GLU A 395 -0.81 34.32 19.58
N ARG A 396 -1.35 33.57 18.61
CA ARG A 396 -2.60 32.82 18.75
C ARG A 396 -2.44 31.48 19.45
N ARG A 397 -1.21 31.10 19.84
CA ARG A 397 -0.88 29.78 20.40
C ARG A 397 -1.47 28.67 19.54
N PHE A 398 -1.19 28.73 18.24
CA PHE A 398 -1.75 27.83 17.25
C PHE A 398 -1.52 26.37 17.64
N ASP A 399 -2.61 25.63 17.68
CA ASP A 399 -2.58 24.20 17.93
C ASP A 399 -2.31 23.46 16.62
N LEU A 400 -1.19 22.74 16.56
CA LEU A 400 -0.80 21.98 15.39
C LEU A 400 -1.70 20.77 15.17
N ALA A 401 -2.37 20.27 16.21
CA ALA A 401 -3.32 19.18 16.08
C ALA A 401 -4.59 19.68 15.40
N PHE A 402 -4.72 19.30 14.14
CA PHE A 402 -5.82 19.69 13.29
C PHE A 402 -7.17 19.22 13.87
N SER A 403 -8.11 20.16 13.86
CA SER A 403 -9.52 19.92 14.11
C SER A 403 -10.33 20.61 13.00
N PRO A 404 -11.27 19.92 12.35
CA PRO A 404 -12.12 20.53 11.32
C PRO A 404 -13.01 21.65 11.87
N GLU A 405 -13.17 21.70 13.19
CA GLU A 405 -13.99 22.72 13.87
C GLU A 405 -13.18 23.93 14.33
N ARG A 406 -11.84 23.95 14.17
CA ARG A 406 -11.03 25.08 14.63
C ARG A 406 -11.47 26.39 13.95
N PRO A 407 -11.51 27.52 14.67
CA PRO A 407 -11.75 28.81 14.05
C PRO A 407 -10.57 29.22 13.16
N ALA A 408 -10.82 30.14 12.22
CA ALA A 408 -9.76 30.80 11.49
C ALA A 408 -8.93 31.70 12.43
N LEU A 409 -7.65 31.85 12.15
CA LEU A 409 -6.74 32.69 12.94
C LEU A 409 -6.92 34.20 12.72
N VAL A 410 -7.47 34.56 11.56
CA VAL A 410 -7.68 35.93 11.07
C VAL A 410 -9.12 36.20 10.72
#